data_AF-A0A1Z9G7Y2-F1
#
_entry.id   AF-A0A1Z9G7Y2-F1
#
_cell.length_a   1.000
_cell.length_b   1.000
_cell.length_c   1.000
_cell.angle_alpha   90.00
_cell.angle_beta   90.00
_cell.angle_gamma   90.00
#
_symmetry.space_group_name_H-M   'P 1'
#
loop_
_entity.id
_entity.type
_entity.pdbx_description
1 polymer ?
#
loop_
_entity_poly.entity_id
_entity_poly.type
_entity_poly.pdbx_seq_one_letter_code
_entity_poly.pdbx_strand_id
1 'polypeptide(L)'
;MYQKIYDYFYNLTSHVRETENPQTYLQHGKFAMVNSSILAWAGILGMIHAICPWWFKFHASETVVRSFMKLCDSRRHKDELNRLMPEGYVLKKHLK
;
A
#
# COMPACT_ATOMS: atom_id res chain seq x y z
N MET A 1 1.43 10.84 21.24
CA MET A 1 2.26 11.18 20.07
C MET A 1 3.38 10.17 19.87
N TYR A 2 4.18 9.86 20.89
CA TYR A 2 5.22 8.83 20.86
C TYR A 2 4.73 7.42 20.46
N GLN A 3 3.56 7.00 20.96
CA GLN A 3 3.00 5.69 20.62
C GLN A 3 2.73 5.52 19.11
N LYS A 4 2.20 6.55 18.45
CA LYS A 4 1.91 6.50 17.00
C LYS A 4 3.17 6.39 16.14
N ILE A 5 4.27 7.01 16.59
CA ILE A 5 5.57 6.93 15.92
C ILE A 5 6.16 5.53 16.13
N TYR A 6 6.10 5.00 17.35
CA TYR A 6 6.55 3.65 17.66
C TYR A 6 5.78 2.59 16.86
N ASP A 7 4.45 2.69 16.77
CA ASP A 7 3.61 1.79 15.97
C ASP A 7 3.92 1.88 14.47
N TYR A 8 4.27 3.08 13.97
CA TYR A 8 4.67 3.29 12.58
C TYR A 8 5.98 2.58 12.25
N PHE A 9 6.97 2.66 13.15
CA PHE A 9 8.25 1.95 12.99
C PHE A 9 8.14 0.44 13.28
N TYR A 10 7.30 0.02 14.22
CA TYR A 10 7.08 -1.39 14.53
C TYR A 10 6.55 -2.17 13.31
N ASN A 11 5.61 -1.59 12.58
CA ASN A 11 5.09 -2.18 11.33
C ASN A 11 6.12 -2.24 10.19
N LEU A 12 7.11 -1.34 10.18
CA LEU A 12 8.23 -1.40 9.23
C LEU A 12 9.25 -2.50 9.60
N THR A 13 9.24 -2.97 10.85
CA THR A 13 10.20 -3.97 11.37
C THR A 13 9.65 -5.38 11.55
N SER A 14 8.33 -5.60 11.45
CA SER A 14 7.77 -6.96 11.46
C SER A 14 8.44 -7.77 10.35
N HIS A 15 9.07 -8.88 10.71
CA HIS A 15 9.91 -9.64 9.80
C HIS A 15 9.07 -10.07 8.58
N VAL A 16 9.67 -10.23 7.38
CA VAL A 16 8.97 -10.69 6.16
C VAL A 16 8.18 -12.01 6.37
N ARG A 17 8.52 -12.73 7.45
CA ARG A 17 7.98 -14.02 7.88
C ARG A 17 6.93 -13.94 9.00
N GLU A 18 6.78 -12.79 9.65
CA GLU A 18 5.89 -12.59 10.81
C GLU A 18 4.55 -11.97 10.39
N THR A 19 3.93 -12.56 9.38
CA THR A 19 2.67 -12.09 8.80
C THR A 19 1.80 -13.28 8.42
N GLU A 20 0.48 -13.12 8.37
CA GLU A 20 -0.47 -14.20 8.03
C GLU A 20 -0.15 -14.91 6.70
N ASN A 21 0.56 -14.25 5.78
CA ASN A 21 1.04 -14.82 4.51
C ASN A 21 2.51 -14.44 4.24
N PRO A 22 3.48 -15.21 4.77
CA PRO A 22 4.88 -14.87 4.70
C PRO A 22 5.45 -15.03 3.29
N GLN A 23 6.37 -14.14 2.92
CA GLN A 23 7.08 -14.16 1.63
C GLN A 23 8.56 -14.52 1.82
N THR A 24 9.21 -15.01 0.77
CA THR A 24 10.69 -14.98 0.74
C THR A 24 11.17 -13.55 0.58
N TYR A 25 12.40 -13.27 1.02
CA TYR A 25 13.01 -11.93 0.88
C TYR A 25 12.99 -11.42 -0.56
N LEU A 26 13.21 -12.30 -1.54
CA LEU A 26 13.21 -11.93 -2.95
C LEU A 26 11.79 -11.58 -3.45
N GLN A 27 10.79 -12.38 -3.08
CA GLN A 27 9.39 -12.10 -3.42
C GLN A 27 8.94 -10.77 -2.80
N HIS A 28 9.28 -10.55 -1.54
CA HIS A 28 8.95 -9.33 -0.82
C HIS A 28 9.65 -8.11 -1.41
N GLY A 29 10.96 -8.20 -1.66
CA GLY A 29 11.73 -7.11 -2.26
C GLY A 29 11.20 -6.73 -3.64
N LYS A 30 10.90 -7.72 -4.49
CA LYS A 30 10.31 -7.48 -5.81
C LYS A 30 8.94 -6.80 -5.71
N PHE A 31 8.06 -7.31 -4.84
CA PHE A 31 6.72 -6.73 -4.65
C PHE A 31 6.80 -5.30 -4.13
N ALA A 32 7.55 -5.08 -3.04
CA ALA A 32 7.68 -3.79 -2.38
C ALA A 32 8.32 -2.75 -3.32
N MET A 33 9.40 -3.10 -4.00
CA MET A 33 10.10 -2.18 -4.90
C MET A 33 9.23 -1.81 -6.11
N VAL A 34 8.61 -2.79 -6.79
CA VAL A 34 7.77 -2.51 -7.97
C VAL A 34 6.55 -1.68 -7.58
N ASN A 35 5.84 -2.04 -6.50
CA ASN A 35 4.63 -1.32 -6.10
C ASN A 35 4.95 0.09 -5.63
N SER A 36 6.04 0.27 -4.87
CA SER A 36 6.45 1.59 -4.37
C SER A 36 6.93 2.51 -5.48
N SER A 37 7.69 2.00 -6.46
CA SER A 37 8.13 2.80 -7.61
C SER A 37 6.94 3.30 -8.45
N ILE A 38 5.92 2.46 -8.66
CA ILE A 38 4.69 2.85 -9.36
C ILE A 38 3.95 3.97 -8.59
N LEU A 39 3.82 3.85 -7.28
CA LEU A 39 3.19 4.87 -6.44
C LEU A 39 3.97 6.18 -6.43
N ALA A 40 5.30 6.12 -6.32
CA ALA A 40 6.16 7.30 -6.37
C ALA A 40 5.98 8.04 -7.71
N TRP A 41 6.00 7.30 -8.82
CA TRP A 41 5.77 7.86 -10.14
C TRP A 41 4.38 8.49 -10.30
N ALA A 42 3.33 7.80 -9.85
CA ALA A 42 1.97 8.33 -9.87
C ALA A 42 1.83 9.60 -9.01
N GLY A 43 2.51 9.65 -7.86
CA GLY A 43 2.57 10.84 -7.00
C GLY A 43 3.26 12.03 -7.68
N ILE A 44 4.40 11.79 -8.34
CA ILE A 44 5.11 12.81 -9.12
C ILE A 44 4.22 13.35 -10.24
N LEU A 45 3.58 12.47 -11.00
CA LEU A 45 2.62 12.89 -12.02
C LEU A 45 1.43 13.63 -11.42
N GLY A 46 0.97 13.27 -10.21
CA GLY A 46 -0.03 14.04 -9.46
C GLY A 46 0.37 15.47 -9.17
N MET A 47 1.59 15.68 -8.68
CA MET A 47 2.11 17.01 -8.41
C MET A 47 2.21 17.85 -9.69
N ILE A 48 2.66 17.25 -10.80
CA ILE A 48 2.72 17.93 -12.11
C ILE A 48 1.30 18.25 -12.61
N HIS A 49 0.35 17.32 -12.51
CA HIS A 49 -1.02 17.50 -12.98
C HIS A 49 -1.74 18.63 -12.22
N ALA A 50 -1.43 18.82 -10.95
CA ALA A 50 -1.97 19.93 -10.16
C ALA A 50 -1.58 21.31 -10.73
N ILE A 51 -0.42 21.41 -11.39
CA ILE A 51 0.06 22.64 -12.04
C ILE A 51 -0.40 22.70 -13.50
N CYS A 52 -0.35 21.57 -14.21
CA CYS A 52 -0.62 21.46 -15.65
C CYS A 52 -1.68 20.37 -15.95
N PRO A 53 -2.96 20.58 -15.61
CA PRO A 53 -3.99 19.53 -15.70
C PRO A 53 -4.35 19.08 -17.12
N TRP A 54 -3.96 19.81 -18.17
CA TRP A 54 -4.26 19.46 -19.56
C TRP A 54 -3.19 18.59 -20.25
N TRP A 55 -2.02 18.39 -19.64
CA TRP A 55 -0.89 17.76 -20.33
C TRP A 55 -1.04 16.23 -20.47
N PHE A 56 -1.83 15.60 -19.59
CA PHE A 56 -2.07 14.16 -19.64
C PHE A 56 -3.34 13.76 -18.88
N LYS A 57 -3.89 12.59 -19.23
CA LYS A 57 -4.97 11.97 -18.47
C LYS A 57 -4.48 11.57 -17.08
N PHE A 58 -5.17 12.04 -16.06
CA PHE A 58 -4.78 11.80 -14.67
C PHE A 58 -5.29 10.45 -14.16
N HIS A 59 -4.36 9.51 -13.98
CA HIS A 59 -4.67 8.15 -13.47
C HIS A 59 -4.05 7.88 -12.09
N ALA A 60 -3.60 8.90 -11.35
CA ALA A 60 -2.93 8.66 -10.08
C ALA A 60 -3.88 8.07 -9.03
N SER A 61 -5.12 8.53 -8.96
CA SER A 61 -6.14 7.96 -8.06
C SER A 61 -6.39 6.48 -8.37
N GLU A 62 -6.54 6.13 -9.64
CA GLU A 62 -6.67 4.73 -10.09
C GLU A 62 -5.43 3.91 -9.72
N THR A 63 -4.24 4.48 -9.90
CA THR A 63 -2.98 3.81 -9.57
C THR A 63 -2.86 3.53 -8.07
N VAL A 64 -3.22 4.51 -7.23
CA VAL A 64 -3.27 4.37 -5.77
C VAL A 64 -4.23 3.24 -5.38
N VAL A 65 -5.44 3.21 -5.94
CA VAL A 65 -6.43 2.17 -5.66
C VAL A 65 -5.90 0.79 -6.08
N ARG A 66 -5.31 0.65 -7.28
CA ARG A 66 -4.74 -0.63 -7.75
C ARG A 66 -3.59 -1.11 -6.88
N SER A 67 -2.70 -0.21 -6.44
CA SER A 67 -1.60 -0.54 -5.54
C SER A 67 -2.09 -0.95 -4.16
N PHE A 68 -3.16 -0.32 -3.66
CA PHE A 68 -3.83 -0.73 -2.42
C PHE A 68 -4.52 -2.09 -2.55
N MET A 69 -5.18 -2.36 -3.68
CA MET A 69 -5.75 -3.68 -3.96
C MET A 69 -4.70 -4.78 -3.90
N LYS A 70 -3.52 -4.57 -4.51
CA LYS A 70 -2.39 -5.52 -4.43
C LYS A 70 -1.94 -5.80 -2.99
N LEU A 71 -1.95 -4.77 -2.12
CA LEU A 71 -1.66 -4.95 -0.70
C LEU A 71 -2.72 -5.80 0.00
N CYS A 72 -4.00 -5.55 -0.28
CA CYS A 72 -5.10 -6.37 0.26
C CYS A 72 -5.00 -7.82 -0.23
N ASP A 73 -4.80 -8.03 -1.53
CA ASP A 73 -4.72 -9.35 -2.16
C ASP A 73 -3.51 -10.17 -1.66
N SER A 74 -2.45 -9.50 -1.19
CA SER A 74 -1.31 -10.18 -0.57
C SER A 74 -1.66 -10.89 0.75
N ARG A 75 -2.75 -10.46 1.42
CA ARG A 75 -3.20 -10.93 2.74
C ARG A 75 -2.15 -10.84 3.85
N ARG A 76 -1.10 -10.05 3.64
CA ARG A 76 0.04 -9.94 4.55
C ARG A 76 -0.20 -8.92 5.67
N HIS A 77 -1.05 -7.94 5.42
CA HIS A 77 -1.23 -6.75 6.26
C HIS A 77 -2.61 -6.71 6.93
N LYS A 78 -3.26 -7.85 7.17
CA LYS A 78 -4.66 -7.89 7.64
C LYS A 78 -4.86 -7.19 8.98
N ASP A 79 -3.96 -7.38 9.95
CA ASP A 79 -4.05 -6.69 11.26
C ASP A 79 -3.92 -5.18 11.10
N GLU A 80 -2.98 -4.75 10.27
CA GLU A 80 -2.81 -3.33 9.94
C GLU A 80 -4.05 -2.76 9.25
N LEU A 81 -4.61 -3.48 8.28
CA LEU A 81 -5.83 -3.09 7.57
C LEU A 81 -7.02 -3.01 8.53
N ASN A 82 -7.24 -4.01 9.40
CA ASN A 82 -8.33 -4.01 10.37
C ASN A 82 -8.20 -2.89 11.42
N ARG A 83 -6.96 -2.50 11.76
CA ARG A 83 -6.70 -1.40 12.70
C ARG A 83 -6.93 -0.03 12.06
N LEU A 84 -6.56 0.15 10.79
CA LEU A 84 -6.62 1.45 10.11
C LEU A 84 -7.91 1.68 9.34
N MET A 85 -8.63 0.62 8.96
CA MET A 85 -9.85 0.70 8.15
C MET A 85 -11.10 0.46 9.01
N PRO A 86 -12.10 1.35 8.96
CA PRO A 86 -13.40 1.11 9.59
C PRO A 86 -14.06 -0.17 9.07
N GLU A 87 -14.96 -0.75 9.87
CA GLU A 87 -15.72 -1.92 9.46
C GLU A 87 -16.46 -1.65 8.13
N GLY A 88 -16.27 -2.53 7.13
CA GLY A 88 -16.88 -2.41 5.80
C GLY A 88 -16.05 -1.73 4.72
N TYR A 89 -14.91 -1.10 5.03
CA TYR A 89 -14.04 -0.44 4.03
C TYR A 89 -13.32 -1.43 3.10
N VAL A 90 -13.04 -2.65 3.58
CA VAL A 90 -12.55 -3.76 2.78
C VAL A 90 -13.65 -4.80 2.70
N LEU A 91 -14.26 -4.98 1.52
CA LEU A 91 -15.34 -5.94 1.34
C LEU A 91 -14.82 -7.37 1.58
N LYS A 92 -15.61 -8.23 2.24
CA LYS A 92 -15.27 -9.65 2.51
C LYS A 92 -14.81 -10.42 1.27
N LYS A 93 -15.24 -10.04 0.07
CA LYS A 93 -14.78 -10.65 -1.21
C LYS A 93 -13.30 -10.40 -1.52
N HIS A 94 -12.68 -9.39 -0.92
CA HIS A 94 -11.25 -9.08 -1.03
C HIS A 94 -10.41 -9.77 0.06
N LEU A 95 -11.05 -10.55 0.93
CA LEU A 95 -10.43 -11.26 2.05
C LEU A 95 -10.51 -12.79 1.92
N LYS A 96 -11.15 -13.32 0.87
CA LYS A 96 -11.36 -14.77 0.62
C LYS A 96 -10.36 -15.33 -0.35
#